data_AF-A0A1M6HQD4-F1
#
_entry.id   AF-A0A1M6HQD4-F1
#
_cell.length_a   1.000
_cell.length_b   1.000
_cell.length_c   1.000
_cell.angle_alpha   90.00
_cell.angle_beta   90.00
_cell.angle_gamma   90.00
#
_symmetry.space_group_name_H-M   'P 1'
#
loop_
_entity.id
_entity.type
_entity.pdbx_description
1 polymer ?
#
loop_
_entity_poly.entity_id
_entity_poly.type
_entity_poly.pdbx_seq_one_letter_code
_entity_poly.pdbx_strand_id
1 'polypeptide(L)'
;MNKTSFTKYFLVAFTLMFISSGLSAGTFDLDGKKKGKEKKEELSADGPYVIYQPDGKTRVISVDKKRKIIDTTYNALPEDFTLHVVDHKGRFPFDVKLHLVKRPDWQYRQPAKVFVMSDPHGRLDCVISLLQGNGVIDKNYNWSFGNNHLMVIGDIFDRGKDVPQIFWLFYKLEDEAAKAGGTVSFLLGNHEPLVLANDLRYTKDKYKELAKKLGMDYPRLFGPDTELGRWLGTRNTMQIIGNDLYVHAGLGKRFYDHDLSIPTVNEEMSKALFMNKKERKALSPLTAFLYGNDGPIWYRGLVRTDVKYHPMAQDSLQMVLKRYKAKRIIVGHTIFKDISTFYDGKVIGVNVDNKENRKKKRGRALLIDGNTYFVVGDRGVLRKL
;
A
#
# COMPACT_ATOMS: atom_id res chain seq x y z
N MET A 1 -71.09 39.42 -2.34
CA MET A 1 -70.46 39.54 -3.68
C MET A 1 -68.99 39.14 -3.55
N ASN A 2 -68.55 38.23 -4.44
CA ASN A 2 -67.18 37.77 -4.77
C ASN A 2 -66.26 37.28 -3.64
N LYS A 3 -65.94 35.98 -3.50
CA LYS A 3 -65.20 34.98 -4.33
C LYS A 3 -63.70 34.90 -3.98
N THR A 4 -63.20 33.66 -4.11
CA THR A 4 -61.82 33.09 -4.02
C THR A 4 -61.27 32.87 -2.59
N SER A 5 -61.14 31.66 -2.00
CA SER A 5 -60.82 30.26 -2.38
C SER A 5 -59.34 29.89 -2.14
N PHE A 6 -59.06 28.99 -1.18
CA PHE A 6 -58.74 27.57 -1.41
C PHE A 6 -58.15 26.90 -0.16
N THR A 7 -58.71 25.75 0.18
CA THR A 7 -58.39 24.82 1.29
C THR A 7 -57.12 24.02 1.02
N LYS A 8 -56.37 23.63 2.07
CA LYS A 8 -55.52 22.42 2.09
C LYS A 8 -55.25 21.96 3.53
N TYR A 9 -55.84 20.83 3.92
CA TYR A 9 -55.48 20.07 5.12
C TYR A 9 -54.43 19.01 4.77
N PHE A 10 -53.40 18.92 5.60
CA PHE A 10 -52.36 17.89 5.59
C PHE A 10 -52.78 16.73 6.50
N LEU A 11 -52.75 15.49 6.01
CA LEU A 11 -52.49 14.32 6.86
C LEU A 11 -51.71 13.28 6.05
N VAL A 12 -50.51 12.98 6.53
CA VAL A 12 -49.59 11.98 5.96
C VAL A 12 -49.79 10.69 6.74
N ALA A 13 -50.13 9.60 6.05
CA ALA A 13 -49.98 8.24 6.56
C ALA A 13 -49.03 7.48 5.63
N PHE A 14 -47.94 6.98 6.20
CA PHE A 14 -46.94 6.14 5.55
C PHE A 14 -47.36 4.68 5.64
N THR A 15 -47.39 3.98 4.50
CA THR A 15 -47.37 2.51 4.48
C THR A 15 -46.27 2.06 3.53
N LEU A 16 -45.26 1.41 4.11
CA LEU A 16 -44.19 0.69 3.44
C LEU A 16 -44.67 -0.72 3.11
N MET A 17 -44.57 -1.13 1.84
CA MET A 17 -44.54 -2.54 1.49
C MET A 17 -43.54 -2.77 0.36
N PHE A 18 -42.53 -3.59 0.66
CA PHE A 18 -41.54 -4.11 -0.27
C PHE A 18 -42.17 -5.17 -1.18
N ILE A 19 -41.99 -5.06 -2.49
CA ILE A 19 -41.92 -6.23 -3.38
C ILE A 19 -40.78 -6.03 -4.39
N SER A 20 -39.88 -7.00 -4.37
CA SER A 20 -38.78 -7.23 -5.28
C SER A 20 -39.22 -7.44 -6.73
N SER A 21 -38.56 -6.77 -7.67
CA SER A 21 -38.31 -7.36 -8.99
C SER A 21 -37.00 -6.81 -9.54
N GLY A 22 -36.11 -7.73 -9.91
CA GLY A 22 -34.84 -7.40 -10.53
C GLY A 22 -35.07 -6.87 -11.93
N LEU A 23 -34.80 -5.59 -12.13
CA LEU A 23 -34.43 -5.05 -13.42
C LEU A 23 -33.14 -4.24 -13.24
N SER A 24 -32.08 -4.72 -13.90
CA SER A 24 -30.86 -3.95 -14.14
C SER A 24 -31.21 -2.76 -15.03
N ALA A 25 -31.61 -1.64 -14.41
CA ALA A 25 -31.68 -0.35 -15.09
C ALA A 25 -30.24 0.13 -15.35
N GLY A 26 -29.80 0.01 -16.61
CA GLY A 26 -28.50 0.49 -17.05
C GLY A 26 -28.41 2.01 -16.89
N THR A 27 -27.36 2.46 -16.20
CA THR A 27 -26.97 3.87 -16.17
C THR A 27 -26.36 4.24 -17.54
N PHE A 28 -27.00 5.20 -18.22
CA PHE A 28 -26.47 5.85 -19.40
C PHE A 28 -25.43 6.91 -18.95
N ASP A 29 -24.21 6.81 -19.46
CA ASP A 29 -23.29 7.96 -19.51
C ASP A 29 -23.66 8.86 -20.69
N LEU A 30 -23.43 10.17 -20.54
CA LEU A 30 -23.81 11.25 -21.48
C LEU A 30 -23.14 11.21 -22.87
N ASP A 31 -22.49 10.11 -23.25
CA ASP A 31 -21.72 9.98 -24.50
C ASP A 31 -22.09 8.76 -25.39
N GLY A 32 -23.25 8.13 -25.17
CA GLY A 32 -23.85 7.23 -26.16
C GLY A 32 -23.05 5.98 -26.56
N LYS A 33 -21.96 5.64 -25.86
CA LYS A 33 -21.21 4.39 -26.10
C LYS A 33 -21.81 3.24 -25.31
N LYS A 34 -22.34 2.24 -26.03
CA LYS A 34 -22.67 0.91 -25.47
C LYS A 34 -21.48 0.41 -24.65
N LYS A 35 -21.70 0.04 -23.38
CA LYS A 35 -20.73 -0.75 -22.60
C LYS A 35 -20.40 -2.01 -23.41
N GLY A 36 -19.21 -2.05 -24.01
CA GLY A 36 -18.70 -3.24 -24.66
C GLY A 36 -18.63 -4.38 -23.64
N LYS A 37 -18.94 -5.62 -24.07
CA LYS A 37 -18.70 -6.83 -23.26
C LYS A 37 -17.30 -6.73 -22.64
N GLU A 38 -17.22 -6.69 -21.31
CA GLU A 38 -15.94 -6.68 -20.60
C GLU A 38 -15.12 -7.87 -21.09
N LYS A 39 -14.01 -7.58 -21.78
CA LYS A 39 -13.11 -8.60 -22.30
C LYS A 39 -12.44 -9.23 -21.08
N LYS A 40 -12.90 -10.43 -20.71
CA LYS A 40 -12.43 -11.19 -19.55
C LYS A 40 -10.89 -11.25 -19.58
N GLU A 41 -10.23 -10.62 -18.62
CA GLU A 41 -8.78 -10.45 -18.63
C GLU A 41 -8.10 -11.81 -18.45
N GLU A 42 -7.16 -12.14 -19.32
CA GLU A 42 -6.46 -13.43 -19.27
C GLU A 42 -5.45 -13.50 -18.13
N LEU A 43 -5.19 -14.71 -17.64
CA LEU A 43 -4.06 -14.97 -16.75
C LEU A 43 -2.75 -14.50 -17.39
N SER A 44 -1.82 -14.13 -16.52
CA SER A 44 -0.43 -13.79 -16.87
C SER A 44 0.46 -14.33 -15.77
N ALA A 45 1.79 -14.33 -15.97
CA ALA A 45 2.71 -14.83 -14.96
C ALA A 45 2.45 -14.17 -13.59
N ASP A 46 2.43 -14.97 -12.53
CA ASP A 46 1.99 -14.53 -11.21
C ASP A 46 2.49 -15.38 -10.06
N GLY A 47 2.43 -14.82 -8.85
CA GLY A 47 2.94 -15.45 -7.63
C GLY A 47 4.48 -15.41 -7.55
N PRO A 48 5.10 -16.40 -6.87
CA PRO A 48 4.47 -17.52 -6.19
C PRO A 48 3.68 -17.11 -4.94
N TYR A 49 2.72 -17.93 -4.52
CA TYR A 49 1.97 -17.82 -3.27
C TYR A 49 2.30 -19.03 -2.42
N VAL A 50 2.85 -18.82 -1.23
CA VAL A 50 3.26 -19.88 -0.29
C VAL A 50 2.24 -19.94 0.84
N ILE A 51 1.48 -21.02 0.92
CA ILE A 51 0.37 -21.23 1.86
C ILE A 51 0.69 -22.40 2.78
N TYR A 52 0.72 -22.15 4.08
CA TYR A 52 0.94 -23.15 5.12
C TYR A 52 -0.40 -23.78 5.52
N GLN A 53 -0.46 -25.10 5.46
CA GLN A 53 -1.66 -25.87 5.76
C GLN A 53 -1.67 -26.32 7.25
N PRO A 54 -2.86 -26.51 7.86
CA PRO A 54 -2.95 -26.94 9.26
C PRO A 54 -2.30 -28.29 9.57
N ASP A 55 -2.16 -29.16 8.58
CA ASP A 55 -1.51 -30.47 8.69
C ASP A 55 0.03 -30.41 8.53
N GLY A 56 0.60 -29.20 8.50
CA GLY A 56 2.04 -28.96 8.38
C GLY A 56 2.56 -28.92 6.94
N LYS A 57 1.73 -29.26 5.94
CA LYS A 57 2.12 -29.18 4.52
C LYS A 57 2.20 -27.74 4.04
N THR A 58 2.92 -27.53 2.94
CA THR A 58 3.02 -26.23 2.28
C THR A 58 2.56 -26.31 0.83
N ARG A 59 1.55 -25.52 0.46
CA ARG A 59 1.06 -25.38 -0.92
C ARG A 59 1.71 -24.16 -1.57
N VAL A 60 2.34 -24.36 -2.72
CA VAL A 60 2.96 -23.29 -3.51
C VAL A 60 2.25 -23.17 -4.84
N ILE A 61 1.69 -21.99 -5.10
CA ILE A 61 0.90 -21.69 -6.29
C ILE A 61 1.60 -20.62 -7.11
N SER A 62 1.72 -20.81 -8.42
CA SER A 62 2.20 -19.79 -9.35
C SER A 62 1.47 -19.88 -10.68
N VAL A 63 1.59 -18.83 -11.49
CA VAL A 63 1.19 -18.86 -12.90
C VAL A 63 2.46 -18.66 -13.73
N ASP A 64 2.74 -19.59 -14.63
CA ASP A 64 3.94 -19.52 -15.47
C ASP A 64 3.80 -18.53 -16.65
N LYS A 65 4.89 -18.37 -17.41
CA LYS A 65 4.91 -17.50 -18.62
C LYS A 65 3.98 -17.99 -19.73
N LYS A 66 3.58 -19.27 -19.71
CA LYS A 66 2.60 -19.89 -20.62
C LYS A 66 1.17 -19.79 -20.06
N ARG A 67 0.96 -19.06 -18.96
CA ARG A 67 -0.33 -18.82 -18.30
C ARG A 67 -0.94 -20.07 -17.67
N LYS A 68 -0.13 -21.10 -17.44
CA LYS A 68 -0.54 -22.33 -16.75
C LYS A 68 -0.42 -22.11 -15.24
N ILE A 69 -1.45 -22.50 -14.51
CA ILE A 69 -1.40 -22.57 -13.05
C ILE A 69 -0.54 -23.78 -12.67
N ILE A 70 0.50 -23.53 -11.87
CA ILE A 70 1.30 -24.55 -11.21
C ILE A 70 0.91 -24.50 -9.74
N ASP A 71 0.42 -25.62 -9.23
CA ASP A 71 -0.10 -25.75 -7.87
C ASP A 71 0.47 -27.04 -7.29
N THR A 72 1.35 -26.92 -6.31
CA THR A 72 2.12 -28.04 -5.77
C THR A 72 2.09 -28.01 -4.26
N THR A 73 1.76 -29.14 -3.65
CA THR A 73 1.78 -29.32 -2.20
C THR A 73 3.00 -30.15 -1.81
N TYR A 74 3.81 -29.61 -0.91
CA TYR A 74 4.99 -30.24 -0.34
C TYR A 74 4.66 -30.72 1.08
N ASN A 75 5.12 -31.92 1.44
CA ASN A 75 5.05 -32.39 2.82
C ASN A 75 5.92 -31.53 3.74
N ALA A 76 7.13 -31.21 3.27
CA ALA A 76 8.02 -30.19 3.82
C ALA A 76 8.74 -29.52 2.63
N LEU A 77 9.01 -28.22 2.73
CA LEU A 77 9.84 -27.55 1.74
C LEU A 77 11.29 -28.07 1.86
N PRO A 78 11.99 -28.33 0.74
CA PRO A 78 13.43 -28.62 0.74
C PRO A 78 14.23 -27.53 1.48
N GLU A 79 15.38 -27.89 2.07
CA GLU A 79 16.23 -26.93 2.81
C GLU A 79 16.74 -25.78 1.93
N ASP A 80 16.98 -26.06 0.64
CA ASP A 80 17.45 -25.10 -0.36
C ASP A 80 16.31 -24.55 -1.25
N PHE A 81 15.06 -24.69 -0.80
CA PHE A 81 13.89 -24.28 -1.57
C PHE A 81 13.96 -22.80 -1.96
N THR A 82 13.86 -22.58 -3.27
CA THR A 82 13.99 -21.26 -3.87
C THR A 82 12.74 -20.94 -4.67
N LEU A 83 12.20 -19.74 -4.43
CA LEU A 83 11.08 -19.20 -5.17
C LEU A 83 11.58 -18.46 -6.39
N HIS A 84 11.09 -18.83 -7.58
CA HIS A 84 11.42 -18.14 -8.82
C HIS A 84 10.34 -17.11 -9.16
N VAL A 85 10.74 -15.85 -9.30
CA VAL A 85 9.83 -14.73 -9.50
C VAL A 85 10.10 -14.07 -10.84
N VAL A 86 9.04 -13.75 -11.58
CA VAL A 86 9.08 -12.97 -12.83
C VAL A 86 7.88 -12.02 -12.86
N ASP A 87 8.00 -10.89 -13.58
CA ASP A 87 6.89 -9.98 -13.82
C ASP A 87 5.78 -10.64 -14.64
N HIS A 88 4.61 -10.00 -14.73
CA HIS A 88 3.45 -10.48 -15.49
C HIS A 88 3.72 -10.73 -16.98
N LYS A 89 4.86 -10.27 -17.53
CA LYS A 89 5.30 -10.53 -18.91
C LYS A 89 6.46 -11.51 -18.99
N GLY A 90 6.88 -12.11 -17.87
CA GLY A 90 8.01 -13.03 -17.80
C GLY A 90 9.39 -12.35 -17.84
N ARG A 91 9.45 -11.03 -17.61
CA ARG A 91 10.67 -10.21 -17.51
C ARG A 91 11.12 -10.13 -16.05
N PHE A 92 12.30 -9.55 -15.82
CA PHE A 92 12.87 -9.31 -14.49
C PHE A 92 12.91 -10.56 -13.59
N PRO A 93 13.58 -11.65 -14.02
CA PRO A 93 13.70 -12.84 -13.20
C PRO A 93 14.58 -12.59 -11.98
N PHE A 94 14.12 -13.02 -10.81
CA PHE A 94 14.94 -13.08 -9.59
C PHE A 94 14.47 -14.22 -8.69
N ASP A 95 15.39 -14.65 -7.83
CA ASP A 95 15.17 -15.76 -6.90
C ASP A 95 15.01 -15.24 -5.47
N VAL A 96 14.13 -15.88 -4.71
CA VAL A 96 13.89 -15.54 -3.31
C VAL A 96 14.05 -16.77 -2.44
N LYS A 97 14.85 -16.63 -1.38
CA LYS A 97 14.92 -17.58 -0.28
C LYS A 97 14.02 -17.10 0.85
N LEU A 98 13.31 -18.04 1.47
CA LEU A 98 12.52 -17.73 2.66
C LEU A 98 13.46 -17.40 3.83
N HIS A 99 13.08 -16.43 4.65
CA HIS A 99 13.79 -16.02 5.85
C HIS A 99 12.81 -15.85 7.01
N LEU A 100 13.33 -15.74 8.23
CA LEU A 100 12.50 -15.53 9.41
C LEU A 100 11.71 -14.22 9.28
N VAL A 101 10.39 -14.32 9.45
CA VAL A 101 9.50 -13.16 9.52
C VAL A 101 9.45 -12.63 10.95
N LYS A 102 9.84 -11.37 11.13
CA LYS A 102 9.71 -10.64 12.40
C LYS A 102 9.26 -9.20 12.17
N ARG A 103 8.61 -8.59 13.16
CA ARG A 103 8.30 -7.16 13.14
C ARG A 103 9.60 -6.36 13.12
N PRO A 104 9.81 -5.43 12.17
CA PRO A 104 10.95 -4.55 12.19
C PRO A 104 10.79 -3.51 13.31
N ASP A 105 11.90 -3.02 13.84
CA ASP A 105 11.88 -1.91 14.79
C ASP A 105 11.13 -0.71 14.21
N TRP A 106 10.52 0.10 15.06
CA TRP A 106 9.80 1.31 14.65
C TRP A 106 10.68 2.56 14.76
N GLN A 107 11.87 2.45 15.31
CA GLN A 107 12.82 3.55 15.48
C GLN A 107 14.22 3.12 15.07
N TYR A 108 14.82 3.87 14.14
CA TYR A 108 16.19 3.68 13.69
C TYR A 108 16.99 4.95 13.87
N ARG A 109 18.30 4.79 14.13
CA ARG A 109 19.26 5.87 13.97
C ARG A 109 19.38 6.23 12.49
N GLN A 110 19.77 7.47 12.22
CA GLN A 110 19.95 7.92 10.85
C GLN A 110 21.19 7.26 10.22
N PRO A 111 21.05 6.49 9.12
CA PRO A 111 22.21 6.05 8.33
C PRO A 111 22.78 7.22 7.52
N ALA A 112 23.88 7.00 6.79
CA ALA A 112 24.40 7.99 5.87
C ALA A 112 23.34 8.40 4.83
N LYS A 113 22.64 7.41 4.25
CA LYS A 113 21.58 7.63 3.26
C LYS A 113 20.29 6.90 3.57
N VAL A 114 19.16 7.56 3.30
CA VAL A 114 17.83 6.95 3.27
C VAL A 114 17.22 7.17 1.89
N PHE A 115 16.86 6.10 1.19
CA PHE A 115 16.12 6.16 -0.07
C PHE A 115 14.64 5.90 0.21
N VAL A 116 13.77 6.81 -0.18
CA VAL A 116 12.35 6.79 0.16
C VAL A 116 11.50 6.77 -1.10
N MET A 117 10.62 5.78 -1.21
CA MET A 117 9.63 5.66 -2.29
C MET A 117 8.24 5.31 -1.74
N SER A 118 7.21 5.46 -2.56
CA SER A 118 5.82 5.26 -2.16
C SER A 118 4.94 4.80 -3.30
N ASP A 119 3.83 4.13 -2.97
CA ASP A 119 2.70 3.83 -3.85
C ASP A 119 3.11 3.17 -5.21
N PRO A 120 3.91 2.09 -5.21
CA PRO A 120 4.32 1.46 -6.45
C PRO A 120 3.15 0.78 -7.20
N HIS A 121 2.04 0.45 -6.52
CA HIS A 121 0.79 -0.04 -7.10
C HIS A 121 0.97 -1.09 -8.21
N GLY A 122 1.65 -2.20 -7.88
CA GLY A 122 1.86 -3.32 -8.78
C GLY A 122 2.61 -3.00 -10.08
N ARG A 123 3.51 -1.99 -10.08
CA ARG A 123 4.36 -1.61 -11.23
C ARG A 123 5.84 -1.98 -10.99
N LEU A 124 6.17 -3.27 -11.08
CA LEU A 124 7.53 -3.74 -10.79
C LEU A 124 8.58 -3.09 -11.68
N ASP A 125 8.26 -2.86 -12.95
CA ASP A 125 9.17 -2.22 -13.90
C ASP A 125 9.57 -0.80 -13.48
N CYS A 126 8.64 -0.07 -12.84
CA CYS A 126 8.88 1.25 -12.27
C CYS A 126 9.73 1.14 -11.01
N VAL A 127 9.48 0.15 -10.14
CA VAL A 127 10.30 -0.11 -8.93
C VAL A 127 11.75 -0.40 -9.34
N ILE A 128 11.96 -1.40 -10.19
CA ILE A 128 13.31 -1.84 -10.60
C ILE A 128 14.11 -0.71 -11.23
N SER A 129 13.52 -0.01 -12.22
CA SER A 129 14.23 1.08 -12.91
C SER A 129 14.63 2.22 -11.96
N LEU A 130 13.79 2.53 -10.97
CA LEU A 130 14.07 3.56 -9.99
C LEU A 130 15.18 3.13 -9.02
N LEU A 131 15.13 1.90 -8.49
CA LEU A 131 16.12 1.39 -7.56
C LEU A 131 17.49 1.19 -8.22
N GLN A 132 17.53 0.63 -9.43
CA GLN A 132 18.78 0.47 -10.20
C GLN A 132 19.40 1.81 -10.57
N GLY A 133 18.58 2.76 -11.02
CA GLY A 133 19.04 4.11 -11.38
C GLY A 133 19.66 4.90 -10.22
N ASN A 134 19.44 4.46 -8.98
CA ASN A 134 19.97 5.09 -7.77
C ASN A 134 20.92 4.17 -6.98
N GLY A 135 21.33 3.03 -7.55
CA GLY A 135 22.26 2.09 -6.92
C GLY A 135 21.73 1.42 -5.65
N VAL A 136 20.40 1.37 -5.46
CA VAL A 136 19.80 0.66 -4.34
C VAL A 136 19.82 -0.85 -4.57
N ILE A 137 19.64 -1.26 -5.83
CA ILE A 137 19.83 -2.64 -6.28
C ILE A 137 20.76 -2.70 -7.49
N ASP A 138 21.46 -3.82 -7.66
CA ASP A 138 22.33 -4.08 -8.79
C ASP A 138 21.56 -4.53 -10.06
N LYS A 139 22.31 -4.87 -11.12
CA LYS A 139 21.75 -5.37 -12.39
C LYS A 139 21.01 -6.72 -12.27
N ASN A 140 21.28 -7.47 -11.20
CA ASN A 140 20.70 -8.77 -10.89
C ASN A 140 19.60 -8.66 -9.82
N TYR A 141 19.17 -7.45 -9.47
CA TYR A 141 18.14 -7.17 -8.47
C TYR A 141 18.55 -7.57 -7.03
N ASN A 142 19.84 -7.57 -6.74
CA ASN A 142 20.38 -7.75 -5.39
C ASN A 142 20.59 -6.42 -4.69
N TRP A 143 20.50 -6.41 -3.36
CA TRP A 143 20.83 -5.24 -2.56
C TRP A 143 22.23 -4.71 -2.88
N SER A 144 22.33 -3.41 -3.18
CA SER A 144 23.60 -2.73 -3.46
C SER A 144 23.76 -1.41 -2.72
N PHE A 145 22.90 -1.14 -1.74
CA PHE A 145 22.87 0.14 -1.01
C PHE A 145 23.71 0.13 0.27
N GLY A 146 24.62 -0.84 0.45
CA GLY A 146 25.52 -0.92 1.60
C GLY A 146 24.77 -0.96 2.93
N ASN A 147 25.23 -0.18 3.91
CA ASN A 147 24.61 -0.06 5.23
C ASN A 147 23.52 1.03 5.32
N ASN A 148 22.97 1.44 4.17
CA ASN A 148 21.95 2.49 4.10
C ASN A 148 20.54 1.89 4.21
N HIS A 149 19.52 2.76 4.18
CA HIS A 149 18.14 2.38 4.46
C HIS A 149 17.24 2.65 3.26
N LEU A 150 16.50 1.64 2.79
CA LEU A 150 15.38 1.79 1.86
C LEU A 150 14.04 1.85 2.64
N MET A 151 13.28 2.91 2.46
CA MET A 151 11.95 3.11 3.03
C MET A 151 10.88 3.09 1.92
N VAL A 152 9.90 2.21 2.05
CA VAL A 152 8.76 2.06 1.14
C VAL A 152 7.46 2.40 1.89
N ILE A 153 6.82 3.49 1.51
CA ILE A 153 5.64 4.05 2.20
C ILE A 153 4.33 3.48 1.60
N GLY A 154 4.12 2.17 1.77
CA GLY A 154 2.83 1.51 1.49
C GLY A 154 2.37 1.46 0.04
N ASP A 155 1.15 0.93 -0.12
CA ASP A 155 0.40 0.90 -1.39
C ASP A 155 1.09 0.13 -2.52
N ILE A 156 1.55 -1.09 -2.20
CA ILE A 156 2.01 -2.04 -3.23
C ILE A 156 0.81 -2.68 -3.94
N PHE A 157 -0.26 -2.98 -3.20
CA PHE A 157 -1.47 -3.56 -3.74
C PHE A 157 -2.15 -2.65 -4.80
N ASP A 158 -3.01 -3.30 -5.60
CA ASP A 158 -3.91 -2.71 -6.59
C ASP A 158 -3.28 -1.98 -7.78
N ARG A 159 -4.14 -1.64 -8.76
CA ARG A 159 -3.89 -0.87 -10.00
C ARG A 159 -2.88 -1.46 -11.00
N GLY A 160 -1.93 -2.26 -10.54
CA GLY A 160 -0.89 -2.92 -11.34
C GLY A 160 -1.00 -4.44 -11.37
N LYS A 161 -0.06 -5.08 -12.06
CA LYS A 161 -0.09 -6.52 -12.38
C LYS A 161 1.06 -7.32 -11.74
N ASP A 162 1.91 -6.64 -10.97
CA ASP A 162 3.12 -7.20 -10.38
C ASP A 162 3.15 -7.08 -8.84
N VAL A 163 2.01 -7.31 -8.18
CA VAL A 163 1.87 -7.12 -6.71
C VAL A 163 2.69 -8.15 -5.93
N PRO A 164 2.52 -9.47 -6.12
CA PRO A 164 3.35 -10.47 -5.43
C PRO A 164 4.84 -10.26 -5.68
N GLN A 165 5.21 -9.86 -6.90
CA GLN A 165 6.60 -9.70 -7.32
C GLN A 165 7.27 -8.54 -6.57
N ILE A 166 6.57 -7.42 -6.36
CA ILE A 166 7.13 -6.31 -5.58
C ILE A 166 7.28 -6.70 -4.12
N PHE A 167 6.31 -7.43 -3.54
CA PHE A 167 6.47 -7.96 -2.18
C PHE A 167 7.66 -8.89 -2.06
N TRP A 168 7.82 -9.84 -3.00
CA TRP A 168 8.94 -10.75 -3.04
C TRP A 168 10.29 -10.04 -3.21
N LEU A 169 10.34 -8.97 -4.02
CA LEU A 169 11.55 -8.15 -4.15
C LEU A 169 11.91 -7.51 -2.80
N PHE A 170 10.97 -6.88 -2.10
CA PHE A 170 11.28 -6.24 -0.81
C PHE A 170 11.51 -7.24 0.32
N TYR A 171 10.85 -8.38 0.30
CA TYR A 171 11.13 -9.51 1.19
C TYR A 171 12.58 -9.97 1.00
N LYS A 172 13.00 -10.27 -0.24
CA LYS A 172 14.38 -10.61 -0.58
C LYS A 172 15.38 -9.54 -0.11
N LEU A 173 15.11 -8.27 -0.44
CA LEU A 173 16.02 -7.18 -0.11
C LEU A 173 16.11 -6.92 1.40
N GLU A 174 15.09 -7.27 2.19
CA GLU A 174 15.13 -7.16 3.66
C GLU A 174 16.25 -8.02 4.25
N ASP A 175 16.32 -9.29 3.86
CA ASP A 175 17.38 -10.22 4.29
C ASP A 175 18.76 -9.82 3.75
N GLU A 176 18.84 -9.44 2.47
CA GLU A 176 20.11 -9.02 1.87
C GLU A 176 20.66 -7.73 2.47
N ALA A 177 19.79 -6.75 2.73
CA ALA A 177 20.18 -5.51 3.39
C ALA A 177 20.68 -5.79 4.80
N ALA A 178 19.97 -6.62 5.58
CA ALA A 178 20.40 -6.98 6.94
C ALA A 178 21.80 -7.62 6.95
N LYS A 179 22.08 -8.53 6.00
CA LYS A 179 23.41 -9.15 5.84
C LYS A 179 24.51 -8.15 5.47
N ALA A 180 24.17 -7.08 4.76
CA ALA A 180 25.09 -5.99 4.41
C ALA A 180 25.15 -4.87 5.46
N GLY A 181 24.46 -5.00 6.59
CA GLY A 181 24.34 -3.97 7.63
C GLY A 181 23.42 -2.80 7.26
N GLY A 182 22.64 -2.94 6.18
CA GLY A 182 21.61 -1.99 5.75
C GLY A 182 20.23 -2.37 6.27
N THR A 183 19.20 -1.67 5.79
CA THR A 183 17.82 -1.93 6.22
C THR A 183 16.82 -1.66 5.10
N VAL A 184 15.80 -2.52 5.01
CA VAL A 184 14.58 -2.26 4.23
C VAL A 184 13.42 -2.11 5.20
N SER A 185 12.62 -1.06 5.04
CA SER A 185 11.36 -0.89 5.77
C SER A 185 10.22 -0.69 4.80
N PHE A 186 9.16 -1.47 5.00
CA PHE A 186 7.90 -1.33 4.29
C PHE A 186 6.81 -0.98 5.30
N LEU A 187 6.12 0.14 5.06
CA LEU A 187 4.97 0.57 5.85
C LEU A 187 3.66 0.11 5.21
N LEU A 188 2.64 -0.16 6.02
CA LEU A 188 1.29 -0.41 5.53
C LEU A 188 0.66 0.88 4.99
N GLY A 189 0.13 0.82 3.78
CA GLY A 189 -0.73 1.84 3.18
C GLY A 189 -2.21 1.50 3.34
N ASN A 190 -3.07 2.18 2.58
CA ASN A 190 -4.50 1.90 2.64
C ASN A 190 -4.93 0.77 1.70
N HIS A 191 -4.17 0.48 0.66
CA HIS A 191 -4.50 -0.59 -0.26
C HIS A 191 -4.23 -1.98 0.31
N GLU A 192 -3.23 -2.13 1.19
CA GLU A 192 -2.99 -3.38 1.94
C GLU A 192 -4.25 -3.86 2.68
N PRO A 193 -4.83 -3.10 3.62
CA PRO A 193 -6.02 -3.52 4.34
C PRO A 193 -7.31 -3.51 3.53
N LEU A 194 -7.37 -2.84 2.37
CA LEU A 194 -8.52 -2.94 1.46
C LEU A 194 -8.55 -4.31 0.80
N VAL A 195 -7.44 -4.71 0.17
CA VAL A 195 -7.35 -6.01 -0.50
C VAL A 195 -7.51 -7.13 0.50
N LEU A 196 -6.82 -7.09 1.65
CA LEU A 196 -6.90 -8.13 2.66
C LEU A 196 -8.31 -8.27 3.29
N ALA A 197 -9.13 -7.22 3.22
CA ALA A 197 -10.53 -7.21 3.63
C ALA A 197 -11.52 -7.56 2.49
N ASN A 198 -11.01 -8.05 1.35
CA ASN A 198 -11.78 -8.36 0.14
C ASN A 198 -12.46 -7.15 -0.54
N ASP A 199 -11.98 -5.91 -0.30
CA ASP A 199 -12.38 -4.75 -1.10
C ASP A 199 -11.49 -4.66 -2.36
N LEU A 200 -11.94 -5.34 -3.42
CA LEU A 200 -11.17 -5.54 -4.66
C LEU A 200 -11.47 -4.51 -5.76
N ARG A 201 -12.01 -3.34 -5.41
CA ARG A 201 -12.49 -2.34 -6.39
C ARG A 201 -11.38 -1.78 -7.30
N TYR A 202 -10.12 -1.82 -6.86
CA TYR A 202 -8.95 -1.37 -7.62
C TYR A 202 -8.04 -2.51 -8.10
N THR A 203 -8.39 -3.75 -7.75
CA THR A 203 -7.62 -4.95 -8.06
C THR A 203 -7.80 -5.33 -9.52
N LYS A 204 -6.70 -5.69 -10.20
CA LYS A 204 -6.72 -6.15 -11.60
C LYS A 204 -7.40 -7.50 -11.75
N ASP A 205 -8.06 -7.72 -12.88
CA ASP A 205 -8.92 -8.88 -13.08
C ASP A 205 -8.11 -10.18 -13.20
N LYS A 206 -6.84 -10.12 -13.64
CA LYS A 206 -5.94 -11.30 -13.60
C LYS A 206 -5.92 -12.01 -12.25
N TYR A 207 -5.97 -11.24 -11.15
CA TYR A 207 -5.90 -11.76 -9.79
C TYR A 207 -7.22 -12.40 -9.37
N LYS A 208 -8.34 -11.76 -9.73
CA LYS A 208 -9.69 -12.29 -9.49
C LYS A 208 -9.93 -13.58 -10.30
N GLU A 209 -9.43 -13.63 -11.54
CA GLU A 209 -9.51 -14.81 -12.39
C GLU A 209 -8.65 -15.96 -11.86
N LEU A 210 -7.45 -15.68 -11.33
CA LEU A 210 -6.64 -16.69 -10.65
C LEU A 210 -7.38 -17.25 -9.43
N ALA A 211 -7.85 -16.38 -8.53
CA ALA A 211 -8.57 -16.77 -7.33
C ALA A 211 -9.83 -17.61 -7.66
N LYS A 212 -10.61 -17.17 -8.66
CA LYS A 212 -11.76 -17.91 -9.19
C LYS A 212 -11.39 -19.32 -9.68
N LYS A 213 -10.29 -19.45 -10.45
CA LYS A 213 -9.82 -20.75 -10.95
C LYS A 213 -9.33 -21.66 -9.84
N LEU A 214 -8.84 -21.09 -8.73
CA LEU A 214 -8.43 -21.81 -7.53
C LEU A 214 -9.59 -22.13 -6.58
N GLY A 215 -10.81 -21.66 -6.87
CA GLY A 215 -11.99 -21.86 -6.02
C GLY A 215 -11.89 -21.14 -4.66
N MET A 216 -11.22 -19.99 -4.60
CA MET A 216 -11.06 -19.21 -3.37
C MET A 216 -11.17 -17.71 -3.61
N ASP A 217 -11.34 -16.93 -2.53
CA ASP A 217 -11.26 -15.47 -2.59
C ASP A 217 -9.81 -15.02 -2.72
N TYR A 218 -9.57 -13.95 -3.49
CA TYR A 218 -8.21 -13.42 -3.72
C TYR A 218 -7.43 -13.13 -2.42
N PRO A 219 -8.03 -12.57 -1.35
CA PRO A 219 -7.29 -12.29 -0.11
C PRO A 219 -6.73 -13.55 0.57
N ARG A 220 -7.28 -14.75 0.31
CA ARG A 220 -6.75 -16.02 0.85
C ARG A 220 -5.33 -16.32 0.34
N LEU A 221 -4.93 -15.78 -0.81
CA LEU A 221 -3.57 -15.89 -1.33
C LEU A 221 -2.55 -15.05 -0.53
N PHE A 222 -3.02 -14.18 0.36
CA PHE A 222 -2.23 -13.37 1.29
C PHE A 222 -2.71 -13.51 2.73
N GLY A 223 -3.43 -14.59 3.06
CA GLY A 223 -3.98 -14.81 4.39
C GLY A 223 -2.90 -14.97 5.48
N PRO A 224 -3.28 -14.93 6.77
CA PRO A 224 -2.32 -15.10 7.88
C PRO A 224 -1.63 -16.48 7.89
N ASP A 225 -2.16 -17.43 7.15
CA ASP A 225 -1.61 -18.75 6.85
C ASP A 225 -0.65 -18.76 5.66
N THR A 226 -0.32 -17.61 5.07
CA THR A 226 0.63 -17.49 3.94
C THR A 226 1.93 -16.81 4.35
N GLU A 227 3.02 -17.07 3.63
CA GLU A 227 4.31 -16.44 3.93
C GLU A 227 4.26 -14.92 3.81
N LEU A 228 3.76 -14.40 2.68
CA LEU A 228 3.61 -12.96 2.49
C LEU A 228 2.57 -12.36 3.43
N GLY A 229 1.51 -13.09 3.79
CA GLY A 229 0.54 -12.63 4.79
C GLY A 229 1.16 -12.52 6.19
N ARG A 230 1.95 -13.50 6.62
CA ARG A 230 2.73 -13.41 7.87
C ARG A 230 3.69 -12.21 7.83
N TRP A 231 4.40 -12.04 6.72
CA TRP A 231 5.29 -10.88 6.53
C TRP A 231 4.53 -9.55 6.62
N LEU A 232 3.42 -9.40 5.90
CA LEU A 232 2.54 -8.22 5.94
C LEU A 232 1.99 -7.95 7.35
N GLY A 233 1.59 -9.00 8.07
CA GLY A 233 1.06 -8.92 9.44
C GLY A 233 2.08 -8.42 10.47
N THR A 234 3.37 -8.32 10.12
CA THR A 234 4.40 -7.77 10.99
C THR A 234 4.84 -6.36 10.61
N ARG A 235 4.30 -5.77 9.54
CA ARG A 235 4.75 -4.46 9.03
C ARG A 235 4.28 -3.33 9.92
N ASN A 236 5.07 -2.27 9.98
CA ASN A 236 4.73 -1.07 10.72
C ASN A 236 3.77 -0.18 9.90
N THR A 237 3.02 0.70 10.56
CA THR A 237 2.25 1.77 9.91
C THR A 237 2.96 3.12 10.06
N MET A 238 3.69 3.29 11.15
CA MET A 238 4.47 4.48 11.47
C MET A 238 5.89 4.07 11.88
N GLN A 239 6.88 4.85 11.44
CA GLN A 239 8.28 4.60 11.76
C GLN A 239 9.07 5.91 11.85
N ILE A 240 10.12 5.92 12.68
CA ILE A 240 11.11 7.00 12.78
C ILE A 240 12.45 6.51 12.23
N ILE A 241 13.08 7.30 11.37
CA ILE A 241 14.49 7.14 11.00
C ILE A 241 15.17 8.48 11.23
N GLY A 242 16.10 8.53 12.18
CA GLY A 242 16.71 9.79 12.59
C GLY A 242 15.68 10.76 13.16
N ASN A 243 15.50 11.88 12.47
CA ASN A 243 14.55 12.93 12.85
C ASN A 243 13.28 12.96 11.99
N ASP A 244 13.08 12.00 11.09
CA ASP A 244 11.93 11.97 10.19
C ASP A 244 10.93 10.89 10.60
N LEU A 245 9.66 11.28 10.65
CA LEU A 245 8.52 10.37 10.83
C LEU A 245 7.96 9.99 9.46
N TYR A 246 7.77 8.69 9.25
CA TYR A 246 7.23 8.10 8.04
C TYR A 246 5.87 7.50 8.35
N VAL A 247 4.89 7.82 7.51
CA VAL A 247 3.52 7.29 7.59
C VAL A 247 2.87 7.37 6.22
N HIS A 248 1.95 6.46 5.90
CA HIS A 248 1.41 6.40 4.54
C HIS A 248 0.67 7.67 4.09
N ALA A 249 -0.28 8.20 4.86
CA ALA A 249 -1.06 9.37 4.45
C ALA A 249 -0.80 10.63 5.29
N GLY A 250 -0.80 10.51 6.61
CA GLY A 250 -0.51 11.63 7.50
C GLY A 250 -1.19 11.53 8.87
N LEU A 251 -0.88 12.47 9.76
CA LEU A 251 -1.42 12.52 11.12
C LEU A 251 -2.13 13.85 11.35
N GLY A 252 -3.45 13.82 11.57
CA GLY A 252 -4.26 15.01 11.83
C GLY A 252 -4.41 15.33 13.32
N LYS A 253 -5.07 16.44 13.62
CA LYS A 253 -5.38 16.85 15.00
C LYS A 253 -6.20 15.80 15.77
N ARG A 254 -7.19 15.17 15.14
CA ARG A 254 -7.95 14.06 15.76
C ARG A 254 -7.05 12.89 16.16
N PHE A 255 -6.08 12.54 15.32
CA PHE A 255 -5.08 11.51 15.66
C PHE A 255 -4.22 11.94 16.85
N TYR A 256 -3.79 13.21 16.88
CA TYR A 256 -3.06 13.77 18.01
C TYR A 256 -3.84 13.65 19.33
N ASP A 257 -5.16 13.87 19.30
CA ASP A 257 -6.00 13.85 20.51
C ASP A 257 -6.15 12.44 21.12
N HIS A 258 -5.83 11.38 20.37
CA HIS A 258 -5.79 10.01 20.89
C HIS A 258 -4.53 9.67 21.71
N ASP A 259 -3.52 10.54 21.73
CA ASP A 259 -2.29 10.40 22.53
C ASP A 259 -1.56 9.04 22.37
N LEU A 260 -1.46 8.55 21.13
CA LEU A 260 -0.93 7.21 20.85
C LEU A 260 0.59 7.19 20.70
N SER A 261 1.21 6.13 21.24
CA SER A 261 2.59 5.78 20.93
C SER A 261 2.70 5.10 19.55
N ILE A 262 3.86 5.20 18.88
CA ILE A 262 4.10 4.51 17.60
C ILE A 262 3.93 2.98 17.71
N PRO A 263 4.50 2.29 18.72
CA PRO A 263 4.26 0.86 18.92
C PRO A 263 2.78 0.50 19.03
N THR A 264 2.01 1.29 19.79
CA THR A 264 0.56 1.05 19.96
C THR A 264 -0.16 1.11 18.61
N VAL A 265 0.15 2.09 17.77
CA VAL A 265 -0.45 2.21 16.44
C VAL A 265 -0.06 1.02 15.56
N ASN A 266 1.23 0.65 15.54
CA ASN A 266 1.72 -0.44 14.71
C ASN A 266 1.09 -1.79 15.10
N GLU A 267 0.95 -2.07 16.40
CA GLU A 267 0.31 -3.29 16.89
C GLU A 267 -1.19 -3.33 16.61
N GLU A 268 -1.93 -2.24 16.90
CA GLU A 268 -3.38 -2.19 16.67
C GLU A 268 -3.71 -2.28 15.17
N MET A 269 -2.91 -1.64 14.31
CA MET A 269 -3.06 -1.76 12.85
C MET A 269 -2.80 -3.20 12.40
N SER A 270 -1.70 -3.83 12.82
CA SER A 270 -1.34 -5.19 12.42
C SER A 270 -2.39 -6.21 12.85
N LYS A 271 -2.89 -6.09 14.09
CA LYS A 271 -3.92 -6.95 14.68
C LYS A 271 -5.20 -6.99 13.84
N ALA A 272 -5.58 -5.86 13.25
CA ALA A 272 -6.83 -5.73 12.48
C ALA A 272 -6.63 -5.71 10.96
N LEU A 273 -5.42 -6.04 10.48
CA LEU A 273 -5.04 -5.96 9.06
C LEU A 273 -5.95 -6.81 8.16
N PHE A 274 -6.20 -8.06 8.56
CA PHE A 274 -7.02 -9.02 7.81
C PHE A 274 -8.53 -8.91 8.08
N MET A 275 -8.96 -7.99 8.93
CA MET A 275 -10.37 -7.80 9.28
C MET A 275 -11.08 -6.90 8.28
N ASN A 276 -12.37 -7.13 8.02
CA ASN A 276 -13.18 -6.19 7.26
C ASN A 276 -13.66 -5.00 8.11
N LYS A 277 -14.33 -4.03 7.47
CA LYS A 277 -14.80 -2.81 8.13
C LYS A 277 -15.76 -3.08 9.31
N LYS A 278 -16.60 -4.11 9.23
CA LYS A 278 -17.56 -4.46 10.30
C LYS A 278 -16.82 -5.03 11.51
N GLU A 279 -15.89 -5.95 11.27
CA GLU A 279 -15.03 -6.54 12.31
C GLU A 279 -14.15 -5.49 13.00
N ARG A 280 -13.51 -4.60 12.22
CA ARG A 280 -12.71 -3.49 12.76
C ARG A 280 -13.51 -2.57 13.68
N LYS A 281 -14.77 -2.30 13.34
CA LYS A 281 -15.70 -1.51 14.20
C LYS A 281 -16.11 -2.26 15.46
N ALA A 282 -16.32 -3.57 15.36
CA ALA A 282 -16.65 -4.40 16.51
C ALA A 282 -15.45 -4.59 17.45
N LEU A 283 -14.22 -4.55 16.92
CA LEU A 283 -13.00 -4.74 17.71
C LEU A 283 -12.77 -3.59 18.70
N SER A 284 -12.72 -2.35 18.22
CA SER A 284 -12.60 -1.16 19.10
C SER A 284 -12.91 0.14 18.35
N PRO A 285 -13.37 1.20 19.04
CA PRO A 285 -13.46 2.54 18.46
C PRO A 285 -12.12 3.06 17.93
N LEU A 286 -11.01 2.70 18.60
CA LEU A 286 -9.66 3.07 18.18
C LEU A 286 -9.29 2.41 16.85
N THR A 287 -9.47 1.10 16.71
CA THR A 287 -9.25 0.38 15.43
C THR A 287 -10.10 1.02 14.34
N ALA A 288 -11.38 1.29 14.59
CA ALA A 288 -12.26 1.92 13.62
C ALA A 288 -11.75 3.30 13.17
N PHE A 289 -11.20 4.08 14.09
CA PHE A 289 -10.60 5.39 13.81
C PHE A 289 -9.33 5.27 12.97
N LEU A 290 -8.39 4.39 13.35
CA LEU A 290 -7.11 4.23 12.65
C LEU A 290 -7.27 3.80 11.18
N TYR A 291 -8.33 3.03 10.88
CA TYR A 291 -8.69 2.64 9.52
C TYR A 291 -9.65 3.61 8.80
N GLY A 292 -10.06 4.69 9.47
CA GLY A 292 -10.97 5.71 8.95
C GLY A 292 -10.25 6.84 8.21
N ASN A 293 -11.03 7.78 7.67
CA ASN A 293 -10.53 8.90 6.85
C ASN A 293 -9.56 9.84 7.60
N ASP A 294 -9.68 9.94 8.93
CA ASP A 294 -8.79 10.74 9.79
C ASP A 294 -7.61 9.90 10.35
N GLY A 295 -7.55 8.62 10.01
CA GLY A 295 -6.50 7.69 10.42
C GLY A 295 -5.22 7.80 9.58
N PRO A 296 -4.11 7.21 10.06
CA PRO A 296 -2.76 7.39 9.51
C PRO A 296 -2.58 6.99 8.04
N ILE A 297 -3.42 6.08 7.55
CA ILE A 297 -3.35 5.55 6.17
C ILE A 297 -4.32 6.24 5.19
N TRP A 298 -5.18 7.15 5.65
CA TRP A 298 -6.13 7.86 4.76
C TRP A 298 -6.09 9.38 4.86
N TYR A 299 -5.59 9.94 5.96
CA TYR A 299 -5.66 11.37 6.23
C TYR A 299 -4.86 12.21 5.22
N ARG A 300 -5.52 13.19 4.58
CA ARG A 300 -4.91 14.05 3.54
C ARG A 300 -4.73 15.52 3.97
N GLY A 301 -5.15 15.90 5.18
CA GLY A 301 -5.13 17.30 5.63
C GLY A 301 -3.73 17.89 5.84
N LEU A 302 -2.66 17.06 5.83
CA LEU A 302 -1.28 17.55 5.75
C LEU A 302 -0.88 18.09 4.37
N VAL A 303 -1.65 17.80 3.32
CA VAL A 303 -1.24 18.12 1.93
C VAL A 303 -2.38 18.63 1.04
N ARG A 304 -3.59 18.75 1.59
CA ARG A 304 -4.78 19.28 0.92
C ARG A 304 -5.42 20.36 1.78
N THR A 305 -5.96 21.39 1.13
CA THR A 305 -6.54 22.56 1.78
C THR A 305 -8.07 22.58 1.77
N ASP A 306 -8.73 21.69 1.00
CA ASP A 306 -10.20 21.61 1.03
C ASP A 306 -10.68 21.18 2.42
N VAL A 307 -11.73 21.84 2.92
CA VAL A 307 -12.31 21.62 4.27
C VAL A 307 -12.63 20.14 4.54
N LYS A 308 -13.09 19.40 3.53
CA LYS A 308 -13.42 17.96 3.64
C LYS A 308 -12.24 17.06 4.04
N TYR A 309 -11.00 17.52 3.87
CA TYR A 309 -9.80 16.78 4.25
C TYR A 309 -9.31 17.15 5.65
N HIS A 310 -10.04 17.99 6.37
CA HIS A 310 -9.68 18.54 7.68
C HIS A 310 -8.23 19.06 7.71
N PRO A 311 -7.90 20.12 6.95
CA PRO A 311 -6.54 20.65 6.84
C PRO A 311 -5.91 20.92 8.20
N MET A 312 -4.62 20.62 8.32
CA MET A 312 -3.90 20.71 9.59
C MET A 312 -3.50 22.16 9.90
N ALA A 313 -3.79 22.64 11.11
CA ALA A 313 -3.27 23.94 11.56
C ALA A 313 -1.76 23.83 11.91
N GLN A 314 -0.99 24.89 11.65
CA GLN A 314 0.46 24.93 11.89
C GLN A 314 0.84 24.56 13.32
N ASP A 315 0.13 25.11 14.32
CA ASP A 315 0.40 24.86 15.74
C ASP A 315 0.10 23.41 16.13
N SER A 316 -0.99 22.85 15.58
CA SER A 316 -1.31 21.42 15.77
C SER A 316 -0.23 20.52 15.15
N LEU A 317 0.35 20.90 14.00
CA LEU A 317 1.47 20.17 13.41
C LEU A 317 2.71 20.22 14.31
N GLN A 318 3.01 21.39 14.91
CA GLN A 318 4.12 21.49 15.87
C GLN A 318 3.93 20.56 17.07
N MET A 319 2.70 20.43 17.56
CA MET A 319 2.40 19.51 18.66
C MET A 319 2.67 18.04 18.25
N VAL A 320 2.25 17.63 17.06
CA VAL A 320 2.53 16.28 16.52
C VAL A 320 4.03 16.02 16.41
N LEU A 321 4.77 16.94 15.78
CA LEU A 321 6.22 16.84 15.62
C LEU A 321 6.94 16.74 16.98
N LYS A 322 6.51 17.55 17.96
CA LYS A 322 7.04 17.52 19.33
C LYS A 322 6.77 16.19 20.03
N ARG A 323 5.55 15.64 19.95
CA ARG A 323 5.22 14.35 20.58
C ARG A 323 6.12 13.23 20.09
N TYR A 324 6.33 13.16 18.77
CA TYR A 324 7.13 12.10 18.16
C TYR A 324 8.62 12.44 18.02
N LYS A 325 9.06 13.58 18.58
CA LYS A 325 10.44 14.07 18.50
C LYS A 325 10.97 14.11 17.06
N ALA A 326 10.09 14.40 16.11
CA ALA A 326 10.40 14.47 14.69
C ALA A 326 10.54 15.93 14.26
N LYS A 327 11.40 16.17 13.25
CA LYS A 327 11.51 17.46 12.57
C LYS A 327 10.58 17.54 11.37
N ARG A 328 10.29 16.39 10.73
CA ARG A 328 9.46 16.32 9.52
C ARG A 328 8.60 15.06 9.51
N ILE A 329 7.51 15.14 8.74
CA ILE A 329 6.65 14.00 8.40
C ILE A 329 6.75 13.76 6.89
N ILE A 330 7.06 12.53 6.49
CA ILE A 330 7.18 12.12 5.09
C ILE A 330 6.03 11.18 4.76
N VAL A 331 5.26 11.52 3.72
CA VAL A 331 3.98 10.87 3.40
C VAL A 331 3.85 10.46 1.93
N GLY A 332 3.12 9.38 1.70
CA GLY A 332 2.69 8.86 0.40
C GLY A 332 1.27 9.30 0.03
N HIS A 333 0.46 8.36 -0.49
CA HIS A 333 -1.01 8.37 -0.62
C HIS A 333 -1.65 9.42 -1.57
N THR A 334 -1.15 10.64 -1.55
CA THR A 334 -1.62 11.74 -2.40
C THR A 334 -0.66 11.95 -3.54
N ILE A 335 -1.16 11.75 -4.76
CA ILE A 335 -0.36 11.89 -5.98
C ILE A 335 -0.12 13.38 -6.28
N PHE A 336 1.15 13.74 -6.45
CA PHE A 336 1.60 15.03 -6.94
C PHE A 336 2.29 14.90 -8.31
N LYS A 337 2.46 16.04 -9.00
CA LYS A 337 3.23 16.10 -10.25
C LYS A 337 4.72 15.87 -10.01
N ASP A 338 5.21 16.29 -8.86
CA ASP A 338 6.59 16.12 -8.39
C ASP A 338 6.59 16.03 -6.85
N ILE A 339 7.69 15.56 -6.27
CA ILE A 339 7.85 15.57 -4.80
C ILE A 339 7.71 16.99 -4.29
N SER A 340 6.85 17.16 -3.29
CA SER A 340 6.34 18.46 -2.86
C SER A 340 6.54 18.66 -1.35
N THR A 341 6.85 19.88 -0.96
CA THR A 341 7.01 20.29 0.44
C THR A 341 5.83 21.14 0.91
N PHE A 342 5.47 21.00 2.18
CA PHE A 342 4.41 21.76 2.84
C PHE A 342 4.90 22.21 4.22
N TYR A 343 4.22 23.19 4.82
CA TYR A 343 4.51 23.70 6.17
C TYR A 343 6.00 24.06 6.36
N ASP A 344 6.55 24.84 5.43
CA ASP A 344 7.97 25.25 5.39
C ASP A 344 8.95 24.05 5.43
N GLY A 345 8.62 22.98 4.71
CA GLY A 345 9.45 21.77 4.61
C GLY A 345 9.28 20.78 5.77
N LYS A 346 8.37 21.04 6.71
CA LYS A 346 8.05 20.10 7.80
C LYS A 346 7.23 18.90 7.35
N VAL A 347 6.61 18.97 6.18
CA VAL A 347 5.93 17.84 5.54
C VAL A 347 6.44 17.67 4.13
N ILE A 348 6.76 16.43 3.74
CA ILE A 348 7.20 16.08 2.39
C ILE A 348 6.27 15.01 1.82
N GLY A 349 5.55 15.34 0.75
CA GLY A 349 4.76 14.40 -0.04
C GLY A 349 5.61 13.75 -1.12
N VAL A 350 5.83 12.44 -1.04
CA VAL A 350 6.72 11.70 -1.95
C VAL A 350 5.98 10.88 -3.01
N ASN A 351 4.64 10.78 -2.93
CA ASN A 351 3.85 10.05 -3.91
C ASN A 351 3.63 10.88 -5.19
N VAL A 352 3.98 10.29 -6.32
CA VAL A 352 3.80 10.85 -7.66
C VAL A 352 3.19 9.80 -8.59
N ASP A 353 2.73 10.21 -9.78
CA ASP A 353 2.38 9.22 -10.80
C ASP A 353 3.66 8.56 -11.31
N ASN A 354 3.98 7.38 -10.76
CA ASN A 354 5.19 6.62 -11.08
C ASN A 354 5.36 6.39 -12.59
N LYS A 355 4.27 6.10 -13.31
CA LYS A 355 4.33 5.80 -14.74
C LYS A 355 4.54 7.07 -15.56
N GLU A 356 3.78 8.12 -15.26
CA GLU A 356 3.92 9.41 -15.93
C GLU A 356 5.30 10.01 -15.67
N ASN A 357 5.74 10.03 -14.42
CA ASN A 357 7.02 10.64 -14.04
C ASN A 357 8.21 9.87 -14.61
N ARG A 358 8.14 8.54 -14.70
CA ARG A 358 9.14 7.75 -15.42
C ARG A 358 9.20 8.14 -16.90
N LYS A 359 8.04 8.19 -17.58
CA LYS A 359 7.95 8.61 -19.00
C LYS A 359 8.51 10.03 -19.21
N LYS A 360 8.23 10.94 -18.28
CA LYS A 360 8.65 12.35 -18.34
C LYS A 360 10.02 12.62 -17.70
N LYS A 361 10.74 11.58 -17.24
CA LYS A 361 12.05 11.68 -16.57
C LYS A 361 12.04 12.66 -15.37
N ARG A 362 10.98 12.64 -14.56
CA ARG A 362 10.78 13.49 -13.37
C ARG A 362 11.16 12.76 -12.07
N GLY A 363 11.15 13.51 -10.96
CA GLY A 363 11.31 12.99 -9.61
C GLY A 363 10.28 11.92 -9.26
N ARG A 364 10.74 10.87 -8.58
CA ARG A 364 9.94 9.71 -8.17
C ARG A 364 10.30 9.15 -6.79
N ALA A 365 11.46 9.53 -6.25
CA ALA A 365 11.89 9.15 -4.92
C ALA A 365 12.59 10.33 -4.24
N LEU A 366 12.63 10.25 -2.91
CA LEU A 366 13.41 11.14 -2.08
C LEU A 366 14.67 10.40 -1.64
N LEU A 367 15.85 10.96 -1.90
CA LEU A 367 17.11 10.53 -1.32
C LEU A 367 17.49 11.52 -0.22
N ILE A 368 17.67 11.02 0.98
CA ILE A 368 18.17 11.77 2.14
C ILE A 368 19.63 11.38 2.30
N ASP A 369 20.54 12.34 2.27
CA ASP A 369 21.98 12.15 2.48
C ASP A 369 22.43 13.09 3.60
N GLY A 370 22.65 12.52 4.79
CA GLY A 370 22.75 13.28 6.03
C GLY A 370 21.56 14.22 6.21
N ASN A 371 21.80 15.53 6.34
CA ASN A 371 20.73 16.52 6.53
C ASN A 371 20.17 17.09 5.21
N THR A 372 20.58 16.58 4.05
CA THR A 372 20.17 17.10 2.74
C THR A 372 19.15 16.18 2.08
N TYR A 373 18.13 16.80 1.50
CA TYR A 373 17.00 16.13 0.87
C TYR A 373 17.09 16.35 -0.63
N PHE A 374 17.03 15.27 -1.41
CA PHE A 374 17.11 15.31 -2.86
C PHE A 374 15.92 14.59 -3.48
N VAL A 375 15.31 15.22 -4.47
CA VAL A 375 14.41 14.56 -5.40
C VAL A 375 15.25 13.84 -6.45
N VAL A 376 14.98 12.56 -6.65
CA VAL A 376 15.65 11.72 -7.64
C VAL A 376 14.65 10.98 -8.51
N GLY A 377 15.05 10.69 -9.76
CA GLY A 377 14.31 9.86 -10.70
C GLY A 377 15.16 8.70 -11.20
N ASP A 378 14.76 8.07 -12.31
CA ASP A 378 15.41 6.88 -12.88
C ASP A 378 16.88 7.08 -13.32
N ARG A 379 17.36 8.32 -13.45
CA ARG A 379 18.76 8.62 -13.83
C ARG A 379 19.68 8.90 -12.64
N GLY A 380 19.18 8.86 -11.41
CA GLY A 380 19.96 9.18 -10.22
C GLY A 380 20.45 10.63 -10.12
N VAL A 381 19.92 11.54 -10.96
CA VAL A 381 20.27 12.96 -10.92
C VAL A 381 19.70 13.57 -9.64
N LEU A 382 20.58 14.12 -8.82
CA LEU A 382 20.23 14.76 -7.56
C LEU A 382 19.68 16.17 -7.80
N ARG A 383 18.42 16.40 -7.45
CA ARG A 383 17.85 17.75 -7.37
C ARG A 383 17.56 18.06 -5.92
N LYS A 384 18.25 19.03 -5.33
CA LYS A 384 17.98 19.44 -3.94
C LYS A 384 16.51 19.86 -3.82
N LEU A 385 15.85 19.33 -2.77
CA LEU A 385 14.44 19.59 -2.48
C LEU A 385 14.23 21.01 -1.99
#